data_AF-A0AAP2E247-F1
#
_entry.id   AF-A0AAP2E247-F1
#
_cell.length_a   1.000
_cell.length_b   1.000
_cell.length_c   1.000
_cell.angle_alpha   90.00
_cell.angle_beta   90.00
_cell.angle_gamma   90.00
#
_symmetry.space_group_name_H-M   'P 1'
#
loop_
_entity.id
_entity.type
_entity.pdbx_description
1 polymer ?
#
loop_
_entity_poly.entity_id
_entity_poly.type
_entity_poly.pdbx_seq_one_letter_code
_entity_poly.pdbx_strand_id
1 'polypeptide(L)'
;MTLLIQKSSRFMILALMVVVMAMGAGCKSKKKAMEAQQAAEKARMEQEAAARKQREEEEARRRREADEQARRDAEARARAEREVVGPQKKLEQYFSAIANATSPGAANNSINEALALFASPSTPVLIVIHEEGGEKDYDRPTNIKDYLNYLKDQKKPADRIGNLQFDGSGKIKEVELVKQK
;
A
#
# COMPACT_ATOMS: atom_id res chain seq x y z
N MET A 1 23.59 73.18 -73.28
CA MET A 1 22.19 73.64 -73.33
C MET A 1 21.43 72.71 -74.26
N THR A 2 20.68 71.73 -73.74
CA THR A 2 19.19 71.75 -73.57
C THR A 2 18.47 71.89 -74.91
N LEU A 3 17.49 71.07 -75.32
CA LEU A 3 16.42 70.33 -74.65
C LEU A 3 15.89 69.29 -75.67
N LEU A 4 15.31 68.17 -75.21
CA LEU A 4 14.07 67.57 -75.74
C LEU A 4 13.77 66.25 -75.00
N ILE A 5 13.15 66.36 -73.82
CA ILE A 5 12.49 65.26 -73.09
C ILE A 5 11.01 65.63 -73.02
N GLN A 6 10.18 65.09 -73.91
CA GLN A 6 8.73 65.29 -73.83
C GLN A 6 7.96 64.21 -74.62
N LYS A 7 7.95 62.95 -74.16
CA LYS A 7 6.93 61.96 -74.61
C LYS A 7 6.72 60.68 -73.78
N SER A 8 7.42 60.47 -72.65
CA SER A 8 7.32 59.22 -71.85
C SER A 8 6.35 59.24 -70.66
N SER A 9 5.74 60.38 -70.34
CA SER A 9 5.01 60.57 -69.06
C SER A 9 3.66 59.85 -68.98
N ARG A 10 2.92 59.64 -70.08
CA ARG A 10 1.58 59.04 -70.02
C ARG A 10 1.57 57.51 -69.97
N PHE A 11 2.55 56.86 -70.61
CA PHE A 11 2.64 55.40 -70.61
C PHE A 11 3.15 54.85 -69.26
N MET A 12 4.05 55.59 -68.61
CA MET A 12 4.59 55.18 -67.30
C MET A 12 3.55 55.31 -66.19
N ILE A 13 2.67 56.32 -66.25
CA ILE A 13 1.58 56.51 -65.28
C ILE A 13 0.48 55.46 -65.46
N LEU A 14 0.17 55.04 -66.70
CA LEU A 14 -0.81 54.00 -66.98
C LEU A 14 -0.30 52.60 -66.60
N ALA A 15 0.99 52.33 -66.80
CA ALA A 15 1.63 51.10 -66.33
C ALA A 15 1.70 51.02 -64.79
N LEU A 16 1.94 52.15 -64.10
CA LEU A 16 1.94 52.20 -62.64
C LEU A 16 0.53 51.98 -62.05
N MET A 17 -0.53 52.51 -62.68
CA MET A 17 -1.91 52.30 -62.22
C MET A 17 -2.41 50.85 -62.42
N VAL A 18 -1.99 50.17 -63.50
CA VAL A 18 -2.34 48.75 -63.72
C VAL A 18 -1.64 47.83 -62.72
N VAL A 19 -0.40 48.14 -62.33
CA VAL A 19 0.34 47.39 -61.30
C VAL A 19 -0.26 47.60 -59.90
N VAL A 20 -0.75 48.79 -59.58
CA VAL A 20 -1.43 49.07 -58.29
C VAL A 20 -2.81 48.39 -58.21
N MET A 21 -3.54 48.26 -59.33
CA MET A 21 -4.82 47.52 -59.33
C MET A 21 -4.65 45.99 -59.32
N ALA A 22 -3.55 45.44 -59.86
CA ALA A 22 -3.28 44.00 -59.85
C ALA A 22 -2.88 43.45 -58.46
N MET A 23 -2.52 44.32 -57.50
CA MET A 23 -2.22 43.90 -56.11
C MET A 23 -3.47 43.77 -55.22
N GLY A 24 -4.65 44.17 -55.69
CA GLY A 24 -5.90 44.15 -54.91
C GLY A 24 -6.64 42.81 -54.82
N ALA A 25 -6.29 41.83 -55.66
CA ALA A 25 -7.01 40.55 -55.74
C ALA A 25 -6.39 39.40 -54.89
N GLY A 26 -5.26 39.62 -54.22
CA GLY A 26 -4.52 38.57 -53.48
C GLY A 26 -4.77 38.50 -51.96
N CYS A 27 -5.48 39.46 -51.37
CA CYS A 27 -5.60 39.58 -49.89
C CYS A 27 -6.74 38.77 -49.25
N LYS A 28 -7.69 38.22 -50.03
CA LYS A 28 -8.81 37.44 -49.46
C LYS A 28 -8.49 35.96 -49.22
N SER A 29 -7.65 35.32 -50.04
CA SER A 29 -7.28 33.91 -49.87
C SER A 29 -6.22 33.72 -48.77
N LYS A 30 -5.21 34.59 -48.71
CA LYS A 30 -4.16 34.57 -47.67
C LYS A 30 -4.74 34.82 -46.27
N LYS A 31 -5.71 35.73 -46.13
CA LYS A 31 -6.41 35.98 -44.86
C LYS A 31 -7.21 34.75 -44.38
N LYS A 32 -7.96 34.11 -45.28
CA LYS A 32 -8.71 32.88 -44.97
C LYS A 32 -7.80 31.70 -44.61
N ALA A 33 -6.65 31.56 -45.28
CA ALA A 33 -5.67 30.52 -44.96
C ALA A 33 -5.04 30.73 -43.57
N MET A 34 -4.74 31.98 -43.20
CA MET A 34 -4.21 32.34 -41.88
C MET A 34 -5.24 32.13 -40.77
N GLU A 35 -6.50 32.53 -40.99
CA GLU A 35 -7.60 32.32 -40.05
C GLU A 35 -7.89 30.82 -39.83
N ALA A 36 -7.82 30.00 -40.88
CA ALA A 36 -7.96 28.55 -40.78
C ALA A 36 -6.79 27.89 -40.01
N GLN A 37 -5.56 28.36 -40.21
CA GLN A 37 -4.40 27.89 -39.45
C GLN A 37 -4.49 28.28 -37.96
N GLN A 38 -4.88 29.51 -37.65
CA GLN A 38 -5.08 29.96 -36.27
C GLN A 38 -6.19 29.21 -35.55
N ALA A 39 -7.29 28.90 -36.26
CA ALA A 39 -8.37 28.08 -35.71
C ALA A 39 -7.91 26.63 -35.43
N ALA A 40 -7.11 26.04 -36.32
CA ALA A 40 -6.56 24.70 -36.15
C ALA A 40 -5.53 24.63 -34.99
N GLU A 41 -4.69 25.65 -34.83
CA GLU A 41 -3.72 25.75 -33.72
C GLU A 41 -4.41 25.93 -32.37
N LYS A 42 -5.43 26.80 -32.30
CA LYS A 42 -6.26 26.97 -31.10
C LYS A 42 -6.98 25.67 -30.71
N ALA A 43 -7.58 24.98 -31.68
CA ALA A 43 -8.24 23.70 -31.44
C ALA A 43 -7.26 22.61 -30.95
N ARG A 44 -6.03 22.60 -31.46
CA ARG A 44 -4.96 21.71 -30.97
C ARG A 44 -4.54 22.01 -29.54
N MET A 45 -4.34 23.28 -29.20
CA MET A 45 -4.02 23.67 -27.82
C MET A 45 -5.15 23.37 -26.85
N GLU A 46 -6.41 23.56 -27.25
CA GLU A 46 -7.58 23.21 -26.43
C GLU A 46 -7.70 21.69 -26.23
N GLN A 47 -7.45 20.88 -27.27
CA GLN A 47 -7.41 19.42 -27.17
C GLN A 47 -6.28 18.92 -26.26
N GLU A 48 -5.08 19.52 -26.35
CA GLU A 48 -3.95 19.18 -25.50
C GLU A 48 -4.21 19.58 -24.04
N ALA A 49 -4.77 20.77 -23.80
CA ALA A 49 -5.15 21.21 -22.46
C ALA A 49 -6.24 20.32 -21.84
N ALA A 50 -7.21 19.87 -22.63
CA ALA A 50 -8.23 18.92 -22.20
C ALA A 50 -7.62 17.55 -21.88
N ALA A 51 -6.73 17.04 -22.73
CA ALA A 51 -6.04 15.77 -22.51
C ALA A 51 -5.13 15.81 -21.27
N ARG A 52 -4.47 16.94 -21.01
CA ARG A 52 -3.65 17.14 -19.82
C ARG A 52 -4.50 17.15 -18.54
N LYS A 53 -5.64 17.86 -18.53
CA LYS A 53 -6.57 17.84 -17.40
C LYS A 53 -7.11 16.44 -17.12
N GLN A 54 -7.48 15.69 -18.15
CA GLN A 54 -7.94 14.30 -18.01
C GLN A 54 -6.86 13.39 -17.40
N ARG A 55 -5.60 13.54 -17.82
CA ARG A 55 -4.47 12.78 -17.25
C ARG A 55 -4.21 13.15 -15.79
N GLU A 56 -4.24 14.43 -15.45
CA GLU A 56 -4.06 14.92 -14.08
C GLU A 56 -5.19 14.43 -13.16
N GLU A 57 -6.44 14.45 -13.63
CA GLU A 57 -7.59 13.91 -12.89
C GLU A 57 -7.51 12.38 -12.72
N GLU A 58 -7.09 11.65 -13.75
CA GLU A 58 -6.91 10.20 -13.69
C GLU A 58 -5.77 9.82 -12.73
N GLU A 59 -4.64 10.52 -12.77
CA GLU A 59 -3.53 10.32 -11.85
C GLU A 59 -3.93 10.64 -10.40
N ALA A 60 -4.65 11.74 -10.19
CA ALA A 60 -5.20 12.09 -8.88
C ALA A 60 -6.18 11.02 -8.37
N ARG A 61 -7.01 10.45 -9.25
CA ARG A 61 -7.92 9.33 -8.91
C ARG A 61 -7.14 8.07 -8.55
N ARG A 62 -6.18 7.66 -9.38
CA ARG A 62 -5.31 6.49 -9.13
C ARG A 62 -4.53 6.63 -7.82
N ARG A 63 -4.03 7.82 -7.51
CA ARG A 63 -3.33 8.09 -6.25
C ARG A 63 -4.26 7.97 -5.04
N ARG A 64 -5.48 8.50 -5.12
CA ARG A 64 -6.49 8.35 -4.05
C ARG A 64 -6.88 6.89 -3.84
N GLU A 65 -7.09 6.13 -4.92
CA GLU A 65 -7.41 4.70 -4.86
C GLU A 65 -6.24 3.89 -4.26
N ALA A 66 -5.00 4.18 -4.65
CA ALA A 66 -3.80 3.55 -4.10
C ALA A 66 -3.63 3.86 -2.61
N ASP A 67 -3.83 5.13 -2.20
CA ASP A 67 -3.75 5.54 -0.79
C ASP A 67 -4.85 4.86 0.05
N GLU A 68 -6.09 4.75 -0.48
CA GLU A 68 -7.19 4.06 0.20
C GLU A 68 -6.94 2.56 0.33
N GLN A 69 -6.42 1.93 -0.73
CA GLN A 69 -6.04 0.52 -0.70
C GLN A 69 -4.91 0.26 0.30
N ALA A 70 -3.87 1.10 0.29
CA ALA A 70 -2.78 0.99 1.24
C ALA A 70 -3.27 1.13 2.70
N ARG A 71 -4.23 2.03 2.96
CA ARG A 71 -4.87 2.14 4.28
C ARG A 71 -5.64 0.89 4.68
N ARG A 72 -6.45 0.33 3.76
CA ARG A 72 -7.18 -0.92 3.99
C ARG A 72 -6.23 -2.08 4.30
N ASP A 73 -5.16 -2.21 3.52
CA ASP A 73 -4.17 -3.27 3.70
C ASP A 73 -3.40 -3.11 5.00
N ALA A 74 -3.04 -1.88 5.39
CA ALA A 74 -2.40 -1.60 6.67
C ALA A 74 -3.30 -1.92 7.86
N GLU A 75 -4.59 -1.58 7.79
CA GLU A 75 -5.57 -1.91 8.83
C GLU A 75 -5.81 -3.42 8.93
N ALA A 76 -5.93 -4.12 7.81
CA ALA A 76 -6.06 -5.57 7.77
C ALA A 76 -4.84 -6.27 8.38
N ARG A 77 -3.63 -5.80 8.07
CA ARG A 77 -2.38 -6.30 8.68
C ARG A 77 -2.33 -6.03 10.16
N ALA A 78 -2.66 -4.82 10.60
CA ALA A 78 -2.67 -4.47 12.02
C ALA A 78 -3.72 -5.29 12.80
N ARG A 79 -4.86 -5.62 12.18
CA ARG A 79 -5.87 -6.49 12.77
C ARG A 79 -5.37 -7.93 12.89
N ALA A 80 -4.80 -8.49 11.82
CA ALA A 80 -4.21 -9.82 11.81
C ALA A 80 -3.07 -9.94 12.84
N GLU A 81 -2.23 -8.91 12.96
CA GLU A 81 -1.16 -8.86 13.96
C GLU A 81 -1.74 -8.86 15.38
N ARG A 82 -2.75 -8.04 15.67
CA ARG A 82 -3.40 -8.02 16.99
C ARG A 82 -4.05 -9.34 17.36
N GLU A 83 -4.59 -10.05 16.37
CA GLU A 83 -5.22 -11.36 16.55
C GLU A 83 -4.22 -12.43 17.03
N VAL A 84 -2.94 -12.32 16.66
CA VAL A 84 -1.89 -13.29 17.05
C VAL A 84 -1.01 -12.77 18.20
N VAL A 85 -0.48 -11.55 18.08
CA VAL A 85 0.49 -10.96 19.01
C VAL A 85 -0.14 -10.65 20.37
N GLY A 86 -1.41 -10.26 20.39
CA GLY A 86 -2.13 -9.98 21.64
C GLY A 86 -2.24 -11.20 22.55
N PRO A 87 -2.84 -12.31 22.07
CA PRO A 87 -2.90 -13.56 22.82
C PRO A 87 -1.53 -14.13 23.19
N GLN A 88 -0.54 -14.04 22.29
CA GLN A 88 0.82 -14.51 22.56
C GLN A 88 1.44 -13.78 23.76
N LYS A 89 1.45 -12.43 23.74
CA LYS A 89 2.01 -11.63 24.86
C LYS A 89 1.29 -11.92 26.17
N LYS A 90 -0.03 -12.08 26.12
CA LYS A 90 -0.82 -12.41 27.32
C LYS A 90 -0.45 -13.79 27.88
N LEU A 91 -0.23 -14.78 27.01
CA LEU A 91 0.20 -16.11 27.42
C LEU A 91 1.63 -16.10 28.01
N GLU A 92 2.56 -15.36 27.40
CA GLU A 92 3.92 -15.16 27.94
C GLU A 92 3.91 -14.53 29.35
N GLN A 93 3.00 -13.58 29.58
CA GLN A 93 2.80 -12.98 30.91
C GLN A 93 2.32 -14.02 31.93
N TYR A 94 1.37 -14.88 31.56
CA TYR A 94 0.91 -15.95 32.46
C TYR A 94 2.00 -16.98 32.75
N PHE A 95 2.75 -17.41 31.73
CA PHE A 95 3.90 -18.29 31.91
C PHE A 95 4.90 -17.71 32.92
N SER A 96 5.22 -16.42 32.76
CA SER A 96 6.12 -15.71 33.67
C SER A 96 5.53 -15.58 35.08
N ALA A 97 4.25 -15.26 35.22
CA ALA A 97 3.58 -15.14 36.51
C ALA A 97 3.54 -16.46 37.28
N ILE A 98 3.31 -17.58 36.58
CA ILE A 98 3.26 -18.93 37.16
C ILE A 98 4.66 -19.35 37.63
N ALA A 99 5.67 -19.22 36.76
CA ALA A 99 7.04 -19.62 37.08
C ALA A 99 7.64 -18.83 38.25
N ASN A 100 7.30 -17.53 38.35
CA ASN A 100 7.82 -16.63 39.39
C ASN A 100 6.91 -16.49 40.61
N ALA A 101 5.85 -17.30 40.72
CA ALA A 101 4.89 -17.19 41.82
C ALA A 101 5.53 -17.42 43.20
N THR A 102 5.23 -16.52 44.14
CA THR A 102 5.74 -16.59 45.52
C THR A 102 5.00 -17.61 46.39
N SER A 103 3.85 -18.11 45.93
CA SER A 103 3.08 -19.14 46.62
C SER A 103 2.34 -20.07 45.64
N PRO A 104 2.03 -21.33 46.05
CA PRO A 104 1.21 -22.24 45.25
C PRO A 104 -0.16 -21.66 44.90
N GLY A 105 -0.78 -20.90 45.83
CA GLY A 105 -2.07 -20.25 45.59
C GLY A 105 -2.01 -19.21 44.47
N ALA A 106 -1.00 -18.33 44.46
CA ALA A 106 -0.80 -17.34 43.41
C ALA A 106 -0.55 -18.00 42.03
N ALA A 107 0.23 -19.08 42.00
CA ALA A 107 0.44 -19.86 40.79
C ALA A 107 -0.87 -20.47 40.27
N ASN A 108 -1.64 -21.12 41.14
CA ASN A 108 -2.90 -21.76 40.77
C ASN A 108 -3.93 -20.75 40.22
N ASN A 109 -3.99 -19.54 40.78
CA ASN A 109 -4.83 -18.47 40.24
C ASN A 109 -4.42 -18.11 38.80
N SER A 110 -3.12 -17.91 38.58
CA SER A 110 -2.57 -17.61 37.25
C SER A 110 -2.80 -18.76 36.26
N ILE A 111 -2.71 -20.02 36.71
CA ILE A 111 -3.03 -21.20 35.90
C ILE A 111 -4.49 -21.17 35.45
N ASN A 112 -5.44 -20.91 36.36
CA ASN A 112 -6.86 -20.88 36.04
C ASN A 112 -7.21 -19.79 35.03
N GLU A 113 -6.59 -18.61 35.18
CA GLU A 113 -6.75 -17.52 34.20
C GLU A 113 -6.14 -17.85 32.84
N ALA A 114 -4.94 -18.44 32.83
CA ALA A 114 -4.28 -18.86 31.61
C ALA A 114 -5.11 -19.91 30.84
N LEU A 115 -5.66 -20.91 31.55
CA LEU A 115 -6.51 -21.96 30.97
C LEU A 115 -7.74 -21.39 30.25
N ALA A 116 -8.26 -20.23 30.67
CA ALA A 116 -9.37 -19.58 30.00
C ALA A 116 -9.02 -19.06 28.59
N LEU A 117 -7.74 -18.97 28.20
CA LEU A 117 -7.31 -18.65 26.84
C LEU A 117 -7.42 -19.83 25.87
N PHE A 118 -7.50 -21.05 26.40
CA PHE A 118 -7.45 -22.28 25.61
C PHE A 118 -8.85 -22.84 25.35
N ALA A 119 -8.99 -23.58 24.26
CA ALA A 119 -10.23 -24.25 23.89
C ALA A 119 -10.59 -25.35 24.91
N SER A 120 -9.56 -25.98 25.49
CA SER A 120 -9.72 -26.94 26.60
C SER A 120 -8.43 -27.07 27.42
N PRO A 121 -8.50 -27.59 28.66
CA PRO A 121 -7.31 -27.94 29.44
C PRO A 121 -6.43 -29.04 28.80
N SER A 122 -7.00 -29.83 27.89
CA SER A 122 -6.32 -30.86 27.11
C SER A 122 -5.70 -30.34 25.81
N THR A 123 -5.68 -29.03 25.58
CA THR A 123 -5.09 -28.42 24.38
C THR A 123 -3.63 -28.88 24.22
N PRO A 124 -3.24 -29.46 23.07
CA PRO A 124 -1.90 -29.94 22.83
C PRO A 124 -0.84 -28.83 22.95
N VAL A 125 0.29 -29.19 23.56
CA VAL A 125 1.50 -28.39 23.62
C VAL A 125 2.60 -29.18 22.91
N LEU A 126 3.17 -28.60 21.87
CA LEU A 126 4.27 -29.18 21.09
C LEU A 126 5.56 -28.43 21.42
N ILE A 127 6.57 -29.10 21.94
CA ILE A 127 7.84 -28.46 22.33
C ILE A 127 8.90 -28.84 21.31
N VAL A 128 9.28 -27.90 20.43
CA VAL A 128 10.36 -28.05 19.47
C VAL A 128 11.69 -28.08 20.22
N ILE A 129 12.40 -29.20 20.12
CA ILE A 129 13.72 -29.42 20.73
C ILE A 129 14.87 -29.19 19.76
N HIS A 130 14.62 -29.37 18.47
CA HIS A 130 15.59 -29.19 17.39
C HIS A 130 14.87 -28.87 16.08
N GLU A 131 15.50 -28.08 15.22
CA GLU A 131 15.01 -27.72 13.89
C GLU A 131 16.21 -27.67 12.93
N GLU A 132 16.17 -28.47 11.88
CA GLU A 132 17.20 -28.50 10.83
C GLU A 132 16.54 -28.76 9.46
N GLY A 133 16.93 -27.99 8.44
CA GLY A 133 16.40 -28.17 7.08
C GLY A 133 14.88 -27.96 6.94
N GLY A 134 14.22 -27.33 7.93
CA GLY A 134 12.77 -27.16 7.98
C GLY A 134 12.00 -28.33 8.60
N GLU A 135 12.70 -29.37 9.05
CA GLU A 135 12.13 -30.46 9.83
C GLU A 135 12.28 -30.16 11.33
N LYS A 136 11.21 -30.36 12.10
CA LYS A 136 11.16 -30.08 13.54
C LYS A 136 11.08 -31.37 14.33
N ASP A 137 11.99 -31.51 15.28
CA ASP A 137 11.93 -32.56 16.30
C ASP A 137 11.17 -32.04 17.51
N TYR A 138 10.18 -32.82 17.95
CA TYR A 138 9.34 -32.48 19.09
C TYR A 138 9.68 -33.37 20.29
N ASP A 139 9.62 -32.78 21.49
CA ASP A 139 9.64 -33.53 22.75
C ASP A 139 8.37 -34.40 22.89
N ARG A 140 8.30 -35.17 23.97
CA ARG A 140 7.10 -35.95 24.30
C ARG A 140 5.85 -35.05 24.30
N PRO A 141 4.76 -35.48 23.64
CA PRO A 141 3.50 -34.74 23.66
C PRO A 141 3.01 -34.49 25.08
N THR A 142 2.52 -33.27 25.32
CA THR A 142 1.87 -32.87 26.57
C THR A 142 0.66 -31.98 26.28
N ASN A 143 -0.08 -31.60 27.32
CA ASN A 143 -1.19 -30.66 27.21
C ASN A 143 -0.93 -29.41 28.05
N ILE A 144 -1.72 -28.36 27.80
CA ILE A 144 -1.51 -27.08 28.45
C ILE A 144 -1.66 -27.15 29.97
N LYS A 145 -2.62 -27.92 30.49
CA LYS A 145 -2.80 -28.04 31.95
C LYS A 145 -1.57 -28.63 32.61
N ASP A 146 -0.99 -29.69 32.04
CA ASP A 146 0.19 -30.34 32.59
C ASP A 146 1.42 -29.46 32.41
N TYR A 147 1.57 -28.77 31.27
CA TYR A 147 2.65 -27.82 31.04
C TYR A 147 2.63 -26.64 32.03
N LEU A 148 1.46 -26.05 32.28
CA LEU A 148 1.33 -24.96 33.25
C LEU A 148 1.65 -25.40 34.68
N ASN A 149 1.27 -26.63 35.06
CA ASN A 149 1.68 -27.19 36.35
C ASN A 149 3.18 -27.49 36.41
N TYR A 150 3.77 -27.96 35.31
CA TYR A 150 5.21 -28.12 35.21
C TYR A 150 5.94 -26.78 35.42
N LEU A 151 5.48 -25.67 34.83
CA LEU A 151 6.07 -24.34 35.06
C LEU A 151 6.02 -23.94 36.55
N LYS A 152 4.88 -24.18 37.20
CA LYS A 152 4.70 -23.92 38.65
C LYS A 152 5.71 -24.72 39.48
N ASP A 153 5.90 -25.99 39.16
CA ASP A 153 6.72 -26.90 39.95
C ASP A 153 8.21 -26.68 39.70
N GLN A 154 8.61 -26.37 38.46
CA GLN A 154 10.00 -26.14 38.09
C GLN A 154 10.53 -24.76 38.47
N LYS A 155 9.66 -23.74 38.49
CA LYS A 155 10.05 -22.33 38.71
C LYS A 155 11.17 -21.85 37.78
N LYS A 156 11.16 -22.34 36.54
CA LYS A 156 12.09 -21.93 35.47
C LYS A 156 11.34 -21.09 34.44
N PRO A 157 12.04 -20.19 33.70
CA PRO A 157 11.45 -19.52 32.56
C PRO A 157 10.83 -20.55 31.60
N ALA A 158 9.65 -20.23 31.08
CA ALA A 158 8.99 -21.08 30.09
C ALA A 158 9.77 -21.09 28.78
N ASP A 159 9.53 -22.13 27.99
CA ASP A 159 9.98 -22.19 26.61
C ASP A 159 9.35 -21.04 25.81
N ARG A 160 10.02 -20.62 24.73
CA ARG A 160 9.54 -19.49 23.92
C ARG A 160 8.30 -19.91 23.15
N ILE A 161 7.27 -19.07 23.07
CA ILE A 161 6.14 -19.34 22.17
C ILE A 161 6.60 -19.22 20.72
N GLY A 162 6.43 -20.30 19.95
CA GLY A 162 6.73 -20.36 18.52
C GLY A 162 5.51 -20.03 17.67
N ASN A 163 4.43 -20.78 17.87
CA ASN A 163 3.19 -20.63 17.11
C ASN A 163 1.95 -20.89 17.98
N LEU A 164 0.84 -20.22 17.66
CA LEU A 164 -0.46 -20.44 18.26
C LEU A 164 -1.48 -20.73 17.17
N GLN A 165 -2.22 -21.84 17.32
CA GLN A 165 -3.39 -22.09 16.50
C GLN A 165 -4.66 -21.79 17.28
N PHE A 166 -5.62 -21.16 16.62
CA PHE A 166 -6.91 -20.80 17.22
C PHE A 166 -8.06 -21.63 16.65
N ASP A 167 -9.09 -21.86 17.46
CA ASP A 167 -10.39 -22.39 17.02
C ASP A 167 -11.30 -21.29 16.45
N GLY A 168 -12.49 -21.68 15.99
CA GLY A 168 -13.47 -20.73 15.43
C GLY A 168 -14.03 -19.71 16.42
N SER A 169 -13.75 -19.86 17.72
CA SER A 169 -14.14 -18.92 18.78
C SER A 169 -12.99 -18.00 19.23
N GLY A 170 -11.80 -18.14 18.63
CA GLY A 170 -10.60 -17.38 18.99
C GLY A 170 -9.89 -17.91 20.23
N LYS A 171 -10.19 -19.13 20.68
CA LYS A 171 -9.45 -19.81 21.77
C LYS A 171 -8.28 -20.59 21.20
N ILE A 172 -7.20 -20.70 21.96
CA ILE A 172 -6.01 -21.45 21.55
C ILE A 172 -6.35 -22.95 21.55
N LYS A 173 -6.22 -23.60 20.39
CA LYS A 173 -6.46 -25.05 20.21
C LYS A 173 -5.17 -25.87 20.10
N GLU A 174 -4.03 -25.22 19.91
CA GLU A 174 -2.69 -25.81 19.94
C GLU A 174 -1.66 -24.72 20.20
N VAL A 175 -0.61 -25.03 20.96
CA VAL A 175 0.55 -24.16 21.16
C VAL A 175 1.83 -24.89 20.81
N GLU A 176 2.65 -24.27 19.96
CA GLU A 176 4.02 -24.68 19.71
C GLU A 176 4.96 -23.81 20.54
N LEU A 177 5.86 -24.48 21.27
CA LEU A 177 6.91 -23.88 22.07
C LEU A 177 8.26 -24.26 21.49
N VAL A 178 9.25 -23.38 21.62
CA VAL A 178 10.63 -23.60 21.19
C VAL A 178 11.49 -23.64 22.44
N LYS A 179 12.14 -24.79 22.65
CA LYS A 179 12.97 -25.04 23.83
C LYS A 179 14.07 -24.00 23.93
N GLN A 180 14.19 -23.36 25.09
CA GLN A 180 15.29 -22.44 25.35
C GLN A 180 16.52 -23.24 25.79
N LYS A 181 17.69 -22.92 25.22
CA LYS A 181 18.97 -23.54 25.57
C LYS A 181 19.53 -22.98 26.88
#